data_AF-M0PL24-F1
#
_entry.id   AF-M0PL24-F1
#
_cell.length_a   1.000
_cell.length_b   1.000
_cell.length_c   1.000
_cell.angle_alpha   90.00
_cell.angle_beta   90.00
_cell.angle_gamma   90.00
#
_symmetry.space_group_name_H-M   'P 1'
#
loop_
_entity.id
_entity.type
_entity.pdbx_description
1 polymer ?
#
loop_
_entity_poly.entity_id
_entity_poly.type
_entity_poly.pdbx_seq_one_letter_code
_entity_poly.pdbx_strand_id
1 'polypeptide(L)' 'MLTNRIMAGTEDQFLTQDIHEEKAMLIVEQQLEKGTIKMKHDEPVLHHIPSGAKFESAVNMAHFHKGWEARGEESQ' A
#
# COMPACT_ATOMS: atom_id res chain seq x y z
N MET A 1 -29.76 36.90 2.12
CA MET A 1 -28.33 36.54 2.00
C MET A 1 -28.05 35.40 2.95
N LEU A 2 -27.74 34.20 2.44
CA LEU A 2 -27.20 33.11 3.25
C LEU A 2 -26.00 32.55 2.49
N THR A 3 -24.81 32.73 3.03
CA THR A 3 -23.60 32.05 2.56
C THR A 3 -22.95 31.36 3.74
N ASN A 4 -23.43 30.15 4.05
CA ASN A 4 -22.63 29.20 4.82
C ASN A 4 -21.77 28.42 3.83
N ARG A 5 -20.57 28.91 3.56
CA ARG A 5 -19.50 28.10 2.99
C ARG A 5 -18.71 27.52 4.16
N ILE A 6 -19.13 26.36 4.64
CA ILE A 6 -18.26 25.51 5.45
C ILE A 6 -17.23 24.94 4.48
N MET A 7 -16.01 25.48 4.52
CA MET A 7 -14.84 24.84 3.95
C MET A 7 -14.59 23.58 4.77
N ALA A 8 -15.25 22.48 4.40
CA ALA A 8 -14.92 21.16 4.93
C ALA A 8 -13.47 20.87 4.54
N GLY A 9 -12.71 20.41 5.52
CA GLY A 9 -11.26 20.34 5.49
C GLY A 9 -10.72 19.65 4.24
N THR A 10 -9.51 20.05 3.87
CA THR A 10 -8.58 19.21 3.13
C THR A 10 -8.38 17.93 3.94
N GLU A 11 -9.31 16.99 3.81
CA GLU A 11 -9.00 15.60 3.96
C GLU A 11 -7.92 15.37 2.91
N ASP A 12 -6.69 15.27 3.38
CA ASP A 12 -5.61 14.64 2.67
C ASP A 12 -6.09 13.22 2.42
N GLN A 13 -6.93 13.07 1.39
CA GLN A 13 -7.26 11.80 0.80
C GLN A 13 -5.92 11.31 0.32
N PHE A 14 -5.23 10.55 1.16
CA PHE A 14 -4.32 9.51 0.73
C PHE A 14 -5.12 8.71 -0.28
N LEU A 15 -5.06 9.15 -1.54
CA LEU A 15 -5.65 8.50 -2.69
C LEU A 15 -4.92 7.18 -2.72
N THR A 16 -5.49 6.20 -2.01
CA THR A 16 -5.17 4.81 -2.21
C THR A 16 -5.52 4.58 -3.66
N GLN A 17 -4.52 4.70 -4.55
CA GLN A 17 -4.70 4.45 -5.97
C GLN A 17 -5.50 3.17 -6.08
N ASP A 18 -6.54 3.14 -6.91
CA ASP A 18 -7.33 1.92 -7.09
C ASP A 18 -6.38 0.79 -7.55
N ILE A 19 -5.99 -0.07 -6.62
CA ILE A 19 -5.17 -1.25 -6.84
C ILE A 19 -6.14 -2.41 -6.73
N HIS A 20 -6.68 -2.78 -7.88
CA HIS A 20 -7.48 -3.98 -8.01
C HIS A 20 -6.58 -5.23 -7.97
N GLU A 21 -7.20 -6.38 -7.75
CA GLU A 21 -6.51 -7.65 -7.45
C GLU A 21 -5.43 -8.03 -8.47
N GLU A 22 -5.71 -7.91 -9.78
CA GLU A 22 -4.73 -8.23 -10.83
C GLU A 22 -3.46 -7.36 -10.71
N LYS A 23 -3.63 -6.05 -10.55
CA LYS A 23 -2.50 -5.12 -10.34
C LYS A 23 -1.79 -5.40 -9.02
N ALA A 24 -2.54 -5.78 -7.98
CA ALA A 24 -1.97 -6.13 -6.68
C ALA A 24 -1.07 -7.35 -6.78
N MET A 25 -1.51 -8.40 -7.48
CA MET A 25 -0.72 -9.62 -7.69
C MET A 25 0.59 -9.32 -8.42
N LEU A 26 0.55 -8.55 -9.50
CA LEU A 26 1.76 -8.14 -10.22
C LEU A 26 2.76 -7.39 -9.33
N ILE A 27 2.26 -6.48 -8.48
CA ILE A 27 3.10 -5.75 -7.52
C ILE A 27 3.72 -6.70 -6.48
N VAL A 28 2.94 -7.66 -5.98
CA VAL A 28 3.41 -8.65 -5.00
C VAL A 28 4.43 -9.60 -5.63
N GLU A 29 4.20 -10.08 -6.85
CA GLU A 29 5.14 -10.94 -7.59
C GLU A 29 6.49 -10.25 -7.78
N GLN A 30 6.50 -9.01 -8.27
CA GLN A 30 7.74 -8.24 -8.42
C GLN A 30 8.48 -8.05 -7.10
N GLN A 31 7.76 -7.90 -5.98
CA GLN A 31 8.37 -7.76 -4.67
C GLN A 31 8.86 -9.08 -4.07
N LEU A 32 8.20 -10.19 -4.39
CA LEU A 32 8.70 -11.54 -4.09
C LEU A 32 10.01 -11.79 -4.83
N GLU A 33 10.08 -11.44 -6.12
CA GLU A 33 11.30 -11.54 -6.94
C GLU A 33 12.44 -10.68 -6.38
N LYS A 34 12.13 -9.45 -5.94
CA LYS A 34 13.10 -8.54 -5.30
C LYS A 34 13.49 -8.97 -3.88
N GLY A 35 12.76 -9.90 -3.26
CA GLY A 35 12.95 -10.33 -1.87
C GLY A 35 12.46 -9.33 -0.81
N THR A 36 11.77 -8.26 -1.22
CA THR A 36 11.15 -7.27 -0.33
C THR A 36 9.96 -7.87 0.41
N ILE A 37 9.24 -8.78 -0.24
CA ILE A 37 8.20 -9.62 0.36
C ILE A 37 8.70 -11.07 0.40
N LYS A 38 8.30 -11.82 1.43
CA LYS A 38 8.36 -13.28 1.42
C LYS A 38 7.00 -13.87 1.75
N MET A 39 6.68 -15.00 1.12
CA MET A 39 5.54 -15.82 1.50
C MET A 39 6.05 -17.02 2.30
N LYS A 40 5.44 -17.31 3.45
CA LYS A 40 5.77 -18.51 4.22
C LYS A 40 5.17 -19.73 3.50
N HIS A 41 5.93 -20.81 3.33
CA HIS A 41 5.47 -21.98 2.56
C HIS A 41 4.19 -22.64 3.12
N ASP A 42 3.95 -22.50 4.42
CA ASP A 42 2.85 -23.18 5.11
C ASP A 42 1.60 -22.31 5.31
N GLU A 43 1.67 -21.02 4.98
CA GLU A 43 0.61 -20.05 5.25
C GLU A 43 0.51 -19.02 4.10
N PRO A 44 -0.69 -18.64 3.62
CA PRO A 44 -0.87 -17.61 2.61
C PRO A 44 -0.66 -16.19 3.18
N VAL A 45 0.40 -15.99 3.95
CA VAL A 45 0.74 -14.73 4.61
C VAL A 45 1.98 -14.13 3.93
N LEU A 46 1.81 -12.91 3.46
CA LEU A 46 2.84 -12.09 2.84
C LEU A 46 3.54 -11.26 3.92
N HIS A 47 4.86 -11.41 4.03
CA HIS A 47 5.70 -10.72 5.00
C HIS A 47 6.52 -9.65 4.28
N HIS A 48 6.27 -8.37 4.60
CA HIS A 48 7.10 -7.27 4.14
C HIS A 48 8.37 -7.22 5.00
N ILE A 49 9.51 -7.60 4.44
CA ILE A 49 10.76 -7.81 5.17
C ILE A 49 11.27 -6.52 5.85
N PRO A 50 11.30 -5.34 5.18
CA PRO A 50 11.84 -4.14 5.80
C PRO A 50 11.07 -3.65 7.03
N SER A 51 9.74 -3.81 7.04
CA SER A 51 8.88 -3.29 8.12
C SER A 51 8.44 -4.38 9.11
N GLY A 52 8.57 -5.66 8.76
CA GLY A 52 8.02 -6.79 9.50
C GLY A 52 6.50 -6.93 9.41
N ALA A 53 5.81 -6.09 8.63
CA ALA A 53 4.36 -6.13 8.48
C ALA A 53 3.90 -7.39 7.74
N LYS A 54 2.71 -7.89 8.11
CA LYS A 54 2.13 -9.14 7.58
C LYS A 54 0.75 -8.88 6.99
N PHE A 55 0.47 -9.55 5.88
CA PHE A 55 -0.77 -9.36 5.13
C PHE A 55 -1.28 -10.69 4.58
N GLU A 56 -2.58 -10.93 4.69
CA GLU A 56 -3.28 -12.05 4.05
C GLU A 56 -3.90 -11.67 2.69
N SER A 57 -3.71 -10.41 2.27
CA SER A 57 -4.26 -9.85 1.03
C SER A 57 -3.17 -9.19 0.21
N ALA A 58 -3.10 -9.58 -1.07
CA ALA A 58 -2.21 -8.94 -2.04
C ALA A 58 -2.52 -7.45 -2.20
N VAL A 59 -3.80 -7.07 -2.18
CA VAL A 59 -4.25 -5.67 -2.29
C VAL A 59 -3.74 -4.84 -1.11
N ASN A 60 -3.92 -5.31 0.11
CA ASN A 60 -3.46 -4.59 1.31
C ASN A 60 -1.93 -4.47 1.33
N MET A 61 -1.23 -5.53 0.94
CA MET A 61 0.22 -5.52 0.81
C MET A 61 0.70 -4.52 -0.25
N ALA A 62 0.05 -4.48 -1.41
CA ALA A 62 0.40 -3.56 -2.49
C ALA A 62 0.18 -2.09 -2.10
N HIS A 63 -0.93 -1.77 -1.43
CA HIS A 63 -1.16 -0.44 -0.88
C HIS A 63 -0.11 -0.06 0.16
N PHE A 64 0.19 -0.96 1.08
CA PHE A 64 1.22 -0.73 2.10
C PHE A 64 2.57 -0.42 1.45
N HIS A 65 3.00 -1.24 0.48
CA HIS A 65 4.26 -1.03 -0.23
C HIS A 65 4.29 0.32 -0.96
N LYS A 66 3.20 0.71 -1.63
CA LYS A 66 3.12 2.00 -2.32
C LYS A 66 3.25 3.18 -1.35
N GLY A 67 2.59 3.12 -0.20
CA GLY A 67 2.76 4.12 0.85
C GLY A 67 4.19 4.14 1.43
N TRP A 68 4.83 2.97 1.52
CA TRP A 68 6.21 2.85 1.99
C TRP A 68 7.22 3.47 1.01
N GLU A 69 7.09 3.21 -0.29
CA GLU A 69 7.92 3.82 -1.34
C GLU A 69 7.80 5.34 -1.33
N ALA A 70 6.57 5.87 -1.25
CA ALA A 70 6.32 7.31 -1.24
C ALA A 70 7.03 8.04 -0.08
N ARG A 71 7.08 7.43 1.11
CA ARG A 71 7.82 7.97 2.27
C ARG A 71 9.33 8.01 2.03
N GLY A 72 9.87 7.05 1.28
CA GLY A 72 11.28 7.00 0.93
C GLY A 72 11.69 8.07 -0.08
N GLU A 73 10.77 8.49 -0.95
CA GLU A 73 11.00 9.51 -1.99
C GLU A 73 10.93 10.95 -1.42
N GLU A 74 10.15 11.21 -0.37
CA GLU A 74 10.04 12.55 0.26
C GLU A 74 11.28 13.01 1.07
N SER A 75 12.29 12.15 1.22
CA SER A 75 13.53 12.46 1.97
C SER A 75 14.72 12.86 1.08
N GLN A 76 14.48 13.23 -0.19
CA GLN A 76 15.52 13.70 -1.13
C GLN A 76 15.39 15.18 -1.49
#